data_AF-A0A3G2E9D8-F1
#
_entry.id   AF-A0A3G2E9D8-F1
#
_cell.length_a   1.000
_cell.length_b   1.000
_cell.length_c   1.000
_cell.angle_alpha   90.00
_cell.angle_beta   90.00
_cell.angle_gamma   90.00
#
_symmetry.space_group_name_H-M   'P 1'
#
loop_
_entity.id
_entity.type
_entity.pdbx_description
1 polymer ?
#
loop_
_entity_poly.entity_id
_entity_poly.type
_entity_poly.pdbx_seq_one_letter_code
_entity_poly.pdbx_strand_id
1 'polypeptide(L)' 'MKAARSLTFKCVKCHKSMQVYLQKVSACSHIQPYQGICACGELKRHATGQADAVKSYLESADGSWSHHH' A
#
# COMPACT_ATOMS: atom_id res chain seq x y z
N MET A 1 14.55 -3.40 -13.31
CA MET A 1 14.38 -3.72 -11.88
C MET A 1 12.99 -4.28 -11.65
N LYS A 2 12.84 -5.53 -11.18
CA LYS A 2 11.52 -6.08 -10.84
C LYS A 2 11.01 -5.40 -9.57
N ALA A 3 9.81 -4.85 -9.60
CA ALA A 3 9.14 -4.34 -8.42
C ALA A 3 9.09 -5.43 -7.34
N ALA A 4 9.57 -5.11 -6.13
CA ALA A 4 9.44 -6.01 -4.99
C ALA A 4 7.95 -6.22 -4.71
N ARG A 5 7.50 -7.48 -4.67
CA ARG A 5 6.09 -7.83 -4.42
C ARG A 5 5.69 -7.62 -2.95
N SER A 6 6.68 -7.47 -2.07
CA SER A 6 6.50 -7.26 -0.63
C SER A 6 7.59 -6.34 -0.11
N LEU A 7 7.24 -5.52 0.87
CA LEU A 7 8.15 -4.60 1.56
C LEU A 7 8.05 -4.83 3.07
N THR A 8 9.17 -4.72 3.78
CA THR A 8 9.19 -4.84 5.23
C THR A 8 9.23 -3.46 5.86
N PHE A 9 8.25 -3.15 6.69
CA PHE A 9 8.18 -1.90 7.44
C PHE A 9 8.19 -2.15 8.94
N LYS A 10 8.60 -1.14 9.70
CA LYS A 10 8.40 -1.11 11.14
C LYS A 10 6.99 -0.57 11.45
N CYS A 11 6.24 -1.29 12.27
CA CYS A 11 4.96 -0.83 12.81
C CYS A 11 5.19 0.34 13.76
N VAL A 12 4.34 1.36 13.71
CA VAL A 12 4.50 2.56 14.56
C VAL A 12 4.04 2.25 15.97
N LYS A 13 2.98 1.44 16.12
CA LYS A 13 2.42 1.10 17.43
C LYS A 13 3.25 0.11 18.24
N CYS A 14 3.69 -0.99 17.64
CA CYS A 14 4.40 -2.06 18.35
C CYS A 14 5.89 -2.13 18.03
N HIS A 15 6.40 -1.27 17.13
CA HIS A 15 7.80 -1.24 16.69
C HIS A 15 8.34 -2.56 16.11
N LYS A 16 7.47 -3.54 15.84
CA LYS A 16 7.83 -4.81 15.21
C LYS A 16 7.92 -4.66 13.70
N SER A 17 8.72 -5.52 13.07
CA SER A 17 8.72 -5.71 11.64
C SER A 17 7.39 -6.30 11.17
N MET A 18 6.82 -5.72 10.13
CA MET A 18 5.64 -6.22 9.43
C MET A 18 5.92 -6.21 7.94
N GLN A 19 5.30 -7.15 7.24
CA GLN A 19 5.38 -7.21 5.78
C GLN A 19 4.10 -6.61 5.21
N VAL A 20 4.28 -5.69 4.28
CA VAL A 20 3.20 -5.21 3.42
C VAL A 20 3.39 -5.85 2.05
N TYR A 21 2.27 -6.18 1.43
CA TYR A 21 2.26 -6.85 0.14
C TYR A 21 1.65 -5.93 -0.91
N LEU A 22 2.18 -6.02 -2.12
CA LEU A 22 1.64 -5.30 -3.26
C LEU A 22 0.18 -5.74 -3.45
N GLN A 23 -0.73 -4.78 -3.33
CA GLN A 23 -2.15 -4.99 -3.56
C GLN A 23 -2.38 -5.17 -5.05
N LYS A 24 -3.18 -6.18 -5.38
CA LYS A 24 -3.56 -6.47 -6.76
C LYS A 24 -4.66 -5.50 -7.19
N VAL A 25 -4.27 -4.26 -7.49
CA VAL A 25 -5.19 -3.28 -8.09
C VAL A 25 -5.24 -3.48 -9.61
N SER A 26 -6.46 -3.48 -10.15
CA SER A 26 -6.76 -3.98 -11.49
C SER A 26 -6.30 -3.08 -12.65
N ALA A 27 -5.77 -1.88 -12.43
CA ALA A 27 -5.77 -0.88 -13.51
C ALA A 27 -4.60 0.12 -13.57
N CYS A 28 -3.62 0.11 -12.67
CA CYS A 28 -2.61 1.16 -12.69
C CYS A 28 -1.20 0.62 -12.47
N SER A 29 -0.46 0.38 -13.56
CA SER A 29 0.99 0.14 -13.54
C SER A 29 1.81 1.35 -13.07
N HIS A 30 1.18 2.52 -12.94
CA HIS A 30 1.81 3.79 -12.52
C HIS A 30 1.80 4.00 -11.00
N ILE A 31 1.15 3.10 -10.24
CA ILE A 31 1.15 3.08 -8.78
C ILE A 31 1.40 1.66 -8.29
N GLN A 32 2.09 1.56 -7.17
CA GLN A 32 2.35 0.31 -6.48
C GLN A 32 1.76 0.47 -5.08
N PRO A 33 0.47 0.15 -4.91
CA PRO A 33 -0.14 0.15 -3.60
C PRO A 33 0.31 -1.07 -2.82
N TYR A 34 0.80 -0.86 -1.62
CA TYR A 34 1.16 -1.87 -0.64
C TYR A 34 0.24 -1.77 0.55
N GLN A 35 -0.17 -2.91 1.07
CA GLN A 35 -0.98 -2.99 2.27
C GLN A 35 -0.57 -4.21 3.08
N GLY A 36 -0.61 -4.06 4.39
CA GLY A 36 -0.40 -5.15 5.32
C GLY A 36 -0.96 -4.77 6.69
N ILE A 37 -1.34 -5.79 7.45
CA ILE A 37 -1.80 -5.63 8.83
C ILE A 37 -0.68 -6.19 9.72
N CYS A 38 -0.24 -5.37 10.66
CA CYS A 38 0.69 -5.83 11.69
C CYS A 38 -0.02 -6.81 12.63
N ALA A 39 0.72 -7.73 13.26
CA ALA A 39 0.18 -8.65 14.26
C ALA A 39 -0.50 -7.95 15.46
N CYS A 40 -0.22 -6.66 15.69
CA CYS A 40 -0.90 -5.85 16.72
C CYS A 40 -2.24 -5.24 16.26
N GLY A 41 -2.67 -5.49 15.03
CA GLY A 41 -3.88 -4.92 14.43
C GLY A 41 -3.67 -3.57 13.72
N GLU A 42 -2.44 -3.07 13.59
CA GLU A 42 -2.18 -1.83 12.87
C GLU A 42 -2.16 -2.06 11.36
N LEU A 43 -3.07 -1.40 10.64
CA LEU A 43 -3.09 -1.41 9.18
C LEU A 43 -2.05 -0.41 8.64
N LYS A 44 -1.08 -0.91 7.88
CA LYS A 44 -0.12 -0.09 7.13
C LYS A 44 -0.53 -0.07 5.67
N ARG A 45 -0.93 1.11 5.19
CA ARG A 45 -1.11 1.41 3.78
C ARG A 45 0.05 2.26 3.31
N HIS A 46 0.68 1.85 2.22
CA HIS A 46 1.77 2.57 1.59
C HIS A 46 1.55 2.51 0.08
N ALA A 47 1.91 3.55 -0.66
CA ALA A 47 1.85 3.49 -2.11
C ALA A 47 3.03 4.26 -2.70
N THR A 48 3.57 3.76 -3.81
CA THR A 48 4.69 4.39 -4.52
C THR A 48 4.35 4.52 -5.99
N GLY A 49 4.68 5.64 -6.63
CA GLY A 49 4.38 5.86 -8.05
C GLY A 49 4.03 7.31 -8.34
N GLN A 50 3.11 7.52 -9.28
CA GLN A 50 2.54 8.82 -9.61
C GLN A 50 1.94 9.50 -8.37
N ALA A 51 2.34 10.74 -8.10
CA ALA A 51 1.94 11.47 -6.89
C ALA A 51 0.42 11.60 -6.74
N ASP A 52 -0.28 11.84 -7.85
CA ASP A 52 -1.74 11.94 -7.90
C ASP A 52 -2.43 10.61 -7.53
N ALA A 53 -1.97 9.50 -8.11
CA ALA A 53 -2.48 8.18 -7.82
C ALA A 53 -2.18 7.77 -6.36
N VAL A 54 -0.98 8.06 -5.87
CA VAL A 54 -0.59 7.80 -4.46
C VAL A 54 -1.51 8.56 -3.51
N LYS A 55 -1.78 9.83 -3.80
CA LYS A 55 -2.69 10.65 -3.01
C LYS A 55 -4.09 10.06 -3.00
N SER A 56 -4.65 9.76 -4.18
CA SER A 56 -5.98 9.15 -4.32
C SER A 56 -6.12 7.79 -3.62
N TYR A 57 -5.07 6.97 -3.64
CA TYR A 57 -5.05 5.69 -2.92
C TYR A 57 -5.04 5.87 -1.39
N LEU A 58 -4.27 6.84 -0.89
CA LEU A 58 -4.21 7.16 0.55
C LEU A 58 -5.53 7.78 1.04
N GLU A 59 -6.20 8.58 0.20
CA GLU A 59 -7.51 9.16 0.47
C GLU A 59 -8.64 8.12 0.41
N SER A 60 -8.46 7.05 -0.38
CA SER A 60 -9.41 5.93 -0.46
C SER A 60 -9.32 5.05 0.79
N ALA A 61 -10.05 5.45 1.83
CA ALA A 61 -10.10 4.79 3.12
C ALA A 61 -10.60 3.33 3.05
N ASP A 62 -11.40 2.99 2.03
CA ASP A 62 -12.23 1.78 1.98
C ASP A 62 -11.67 0.63 1.12
N GLY A 63 -10.49 0.79 0.50
CA GLY A 63 -9.96 -0.21 -0.43
C GLY A 63 -10.67 -0.25 -1.80
N SER A 64 -11.76 0.50 -1.96
CA SER A 64 -12.50 0.73 -3.20
C SER A 64 -11.80 1.73 -4.15
N TRP A 65 -10.47 1.81 -4.12
CA TRP A 65 -9.74 2.73 -4.99
C TRP A 65 -9.88 2.29 -6.44
N SER A 66 -10.80 2.96 -7.14
CA SER A 66 -11.04 2.82 -8.56
C SER A 66 -10.56 4.12 -9.19
N HIS A 67 -9.30 4.14 -9.66
CA HIS A 67 -8.84 5.25 -10.49
C HIS A 67 -9.59 5.14 -11.82
N HIS A 68 -10.75 5.79 -11.90
CA HIS A 68 -11.42 6.01 -13.16
C HIS A 68 -10.52 6.94 -13.97
N HIS A 69 -10.04 6.41 -15.09
CA HIS A 69 -9.17 7.10 -16.03
C HIS A 69 -9.93 8.12 -16.87
#